data_AF-A0A807LG25-F1
#
_entry.id   AF-A0A807LG25-F1
#
_cell.length_a   1.000
_cell.length_b   1.000
_cell.length_c   1.000
_cell.angle_alpha   90.00
_cell.angle_beta   90.00
_cell.angle_gamma   90.00
#
_symmetry.space_group_name_H-M   'P 1'
#
loop_
_entity.id
_entity.type
_entity.pdbx_description
1 polymer ?
#
loop_
_entity_poly.entity_id
_entity_poly.type
_entity_poly.pdbx_seq_one_letter_code
_entity_poly.pdbx_strand_id
1 'polypeptide(L)' 'MRPPMTDDEITLLKADLDKLGESQLVGIEAYEALHLLEIRRMTAKLEHIKRLLGSEENEV' A
#
# COMPACT_ATOMS: atom_id res chain seq x y z
N MET A 1 -12.54 -15.53 1.84
CA MET A 1 -13.31 -14.45 1.19
C MET A 1 -12.60 -13.14 1.47
N ARG A 2 -12.44 -12.25 0.48
CA ARG A 2 -11.89 -10.91 0.73
C ARG A 2 -12.87 -10.16 1.64
N PRO A 3 -12.43 -9.54 2.75
CA PRO A 3 -13.33 -8.72 3.56
C PRO A 3 -13.88 -7.56 2.72
N PRO A 4 -15.12 -7.11 2.99
CA PRO A 4 -15.66 -5.93 2.36
C PRO A 4 -14.79 -4.71 2.68
N MET A 5 -14.77 -3.77 1.75
CA MET A 5 -14.03 -2.52 1.89
C MET A 5 -14.70 -1.66 2.97
N THR A 6 -13.91 -1.07 3.87
CA THR A 6 -14.44 -0.22 4.94
C THR A 6 -14.58 1.24 4.47
N ASP A 7 -15.41 2.01 5.17
CA ASP A 7 -15.57 3.45 4.88
C ASP A 7 -14.26 4.24 5.09
N ASP A 8 -13.43 3.80 6.05
CA ASP A 8 -12.11 4.37 6.28
C ASP A 8 -11.17 4.12 5.09
N GLU A 9 -11.18 2.92 4.52
CA GLU A 9 -10.40 2.57 3.32
C GLU A 9 -10.83 3.42 2.12
N ILE A 10 -12.14 3.63 1.94
CA ILE A 10 -12.68 4.50 0.89
C ILE A 10 -12.24 5.95 1.09
N THR A 11 -12.25 6.43 2.33
CA THR A 11 -11.87 7.80 2.67
C THR A 11 -10.39 8.05 2.39
N LEU A 12 -9.52 7.11 2.76
CA LEU A 12 -8.10 7.17 2.44
C LEU A 12 -7.84 7.12 0.93
N LEU A 13 -8.55 6.25 0.21
CA LEU A 13 -8.41 6.14 -1.25
C LEU A 13 -8.79 7.44 -1.96
N LYS A 14 -9.85 8.13 -1.53
CA LYS A 14 -10.23 9.44 -2.08
C LYS A 14 -9.14 10.48 -1.85
N ALA A 15 -8.60 10.56 -0.64
CA ALA A 15 -7.52 11.50 -0.33
C ALA A 15 -6.23 11.22 -1.16
N ASP A 16 -5.91 9.95 -1.41
CA ASP A 16 -4.80 9.57 -2.27
C ASP A 16 -5.06 9.96 -3.74
N LEU A 17 -6.28 9.78 -4.24
CA LEU A 17 -6.68 10.22 -5.59
C LEU A 17 -6.66 11.74 -5.76
N ASP A 18 -7.12 12.50 -4.76
CA ASP A 18 -7.11 13.96 -4.79
C ASP A 18 -5.66 14.49 -4.91
N LYS A 19 -4.73 13.94 -4.14
CA LYS A 19 -3.29 14.30 -4.21
C LYS A 19 -2.65 13.97 -5.56
N LEU A 20 -3.04 12.85 -6.17
CA LEU A 20 -2.59 12.50 -7.51
C LEU A 20 -3.14 13.50 -8.53
N GLY A 21 -4.40 13.89 -8.39
CA GLY A 21 -5.03 14.95 -9.19
C GLY A 21 -4.31 16.30 -9.06
N GLU A 22 -3.92 16.70 -7.85
CA GLU A 22 -3.09 17.90 -7.60
C GLU A 22 -1.74 17.85 -8.34
N SER A 23 -1.21 16.64 -8.54
CA SER A 23 0.04 16.38 -9.27
C SER A 23 -0.18 16.16 -10.78
N GLN A 24 -1.38 16.43 -11.29
CA GLN A 24 -1.80 16.18 -12.68
C GLN A 24 -1.72 14.71 -13.12
N LEU A 25 -1.63 13.76 -12.17
CA LEU A 25 -1.73 12.34 -12.43
C LEU A 25 -3.21 11.96 -12.37
N VAL A 26 -3.81 11.76 -13.54
CA VAL A 26 -5.23 11.43 -13.71
C VAL A 26 -5.37 10.16 -14.56
N GLY A 27 -6.57 9.56 -14.61
CA GLY A 27 -6.81 8.43 -15.52
C GLY A 27 -5.91 7.22 -15.28
N ILE A 28 -5.22 6.76 -16.32
CA ILE A 28 -4.37 5.55 -16.28
C ILE A 28 -3.14 5.81 -15.40
N GLU A 29 -2.56 7.01 -15.49
CA GLU A 29 -1.37 7.39 -14.74
C GLU A 29 -1.62 7.38 -13.23
N ALA A 30 -2.82 7.79 -12.79
CA ALA A 30 -3.22 7.71 -11.38
C ALA A 30 -3.33 6.24 -10.92
N TYR A 31 -3.90 5.37 -11.75
CA TYR A 31 -4.00 3.94 -11.45
C TYR A 31 -2.62 3.28 -11.35
N GLU A 32 -1.73 3.55 -12.30
CA GLU A 32 -0.36 3.03 -12.28
C GLU A 32 0.42 3.52 -11.06
N ALA A 33 0.28 4.80 -10.71
CA ALA A 33 0.89 5.36 -9.50
C ALA A 33 0.39 4.67 -8.23
N LEU A 34 -0.92 4.49 -8.07
CA LEU A 34 -1.51 3.78 -6.92
C LEU A 34 -1.05 2.32 -6.88
N HIS A 35 -1.00 1.64 -8.03
CA HIS A 35 -0.55 0.26 -8.11
C HIS A 35 0.91 0.10 -7.68
N LEU A 36 1.79 0.99 -8.15
CA LEU A 36 3.19 1.00 -7.76
C LEU A 36 3.37 1.28 -6.25
N LEU A 37 2.58 2.20 -5.69
CA LEU A 37 2.59 2.50 -4.26
C LEU A 37 2.16 1.29 -3.43
N GLU A 38 1.14 0.55 -3.86
CA GLU A 38 0.69 -0.65 -3.16
C GLU A 38 1.76 -1.75 -3.18
N ILE A 39 2.40 -1.99 -4.33
CA ILE A 39 3.52 -2.94 -4.42
C ILE A 39 4.63 -2.56 -3.42
N ARG A 40 5.01 -1.29 -3.36
CA ARG A 40 6.04 -0.82 -2.41
C ARG A 40 5.63 -1.06 -0.95
N ARG A 41 4.37 -0.80 -0.59
CA ARG A 41 3.84 -1.07 0.75
C ARG A 41 3.87 -2.56 1.08
N MET A 42 3.47 -3.42 0.14
CA MET A 42 3.53 -4.87 0.29
C MET A 42 4.95 -5.38 0.47
N THR A 43 5.90 -4.91 -0.35
CA THR A 43 7.31 -5.25 -0.23
C THR A 43 7.88 -4.84 1.14
N ALA A 44 7.58 -3.63 1.60
CA ALA A 44 8.04 -3.17 2.92
C ALA A 44 7.49 -4.03 4.07
N LYS A 45 6.21 -4.44 4.00
CA LYS A 45 5.60 -5.37 4.97
C LYS A 45 6.30 -6.72 4.96
N LEU A 46 6.55 -7.29 3.77
CA LEU A 46 7.26 -8.57 3.63
C LEU A 46 8.68 -8.51 4.18
N GLU A 47 9.43 -7.45 3.87
CA GLU A 47 10.78 -7.25 4.40
C GLU A 47 10.78 -7.08 5.92
N HIS A 48 9.77 -6.40 6.48
CA HIS A 48 9.61 -6.31 7.93
C HIS A 48 9.35 -7.68 8.57
N ILE A 49 8.42 -8.47 8.01
CA ILE A 49 8.13 -9.83 8.47
C ILE A 49 9.39 -10.71 8.39
N LYS A 50 10.11 -10.66 7.27
CA LYS A 50 11.36 -11.42 7.08
C LYS A 50 12.41 -11.07 8.14
N ARG A 51 12.55 -9.78 8.47
CA ARG A 51 13.45 -9.35 9.56
C ARG A 51 13.00 -9.89 10.91
N LEU A 52 11.71 -9.84 11.24
CA LEU A 52 11.19 -10.38 12.50
C LEU A 52 11.46 -11.88 12.62
N LEU A 53 11.12 -12.66 11.58
CA LEU A 53 11.34 -14.11 11.57
C LEU A 53 12.83 -14.46 11.64
N GLY A 54 13.70 -13.76 10.90
CA GLY A 54 15.15 -13.98 10.97
C GLY A 54 15.81 -13.49 12.27
N SER A 55 15.11 -12.65 13.05
CA SER A 55 15.55 -12.25 14.40
C SER A 55 15.16 -13.31 15.43
N GLU A 56 13.96 -13.91 15.30
CA GLU A 56 13.49 -15.02 16.15
C GLU A 56 14.32 -16.31 15.95
N GLU A 57 14.87 -16.56 14.76
CA GLU A 57 15.75 -17.72 14.49
C GLU A 57 17.16 -17.61 15.14
N ASN A 58 17.61 -16.41 15.53
CA ASN A 58 18.96 -16.20 16.11
C ASN A 58 18.97 -16.11 17.65
N GLU A 59 17.83 -16.24 18.32
CA GLU A 59 17.71 -16.23 19.80
C GLU A 59 17.66 -17.65 20.44
N VAL A 60 18.02 -18.71 19.69
CA VAL A 60 18.09 -20.10 20.19
C VAL A 60 19.52 -20.64 20.19
#